data_AF-A0A846PW81-F1
#
_entry.id   AF-A0A846PW81-F1
#
_cell.length_a   1.000
_cell.length_b   1.000
_cell.length_c   1.000
_cell.angle_alpha   90.00
_cell.angle_beta   90.00
_cell.angle_gamma   90.00
#
_symmetry.space_group_name_H-M   'P 1'
#
loop_
_entity.id
_entity.type
_entity.pdbx_description
1 polymer ?
#
loop_
_entity_poly.entity_id
_entity_poly.type
_entity_poly.pdbx_seq_one_letter_code
_entity_poly.pdbx_strand_id
1 'polypeptide(L)'
;HVKWGFVRIGFSKGKLKAEIARHRSNLVILALVAVLLAGVAATLLAERISGPLRKLTQSALAISKGDLQQEISLHTGDEIEELAETFNKMTGELKLNRDEQKKLIQKLSENNRLLKQEIATREQLEEELIKVERLSALGEMSGGVAHDFNNILGAVLGRAQLLLEKVDDPKIREGIEIIEKAALDGAETVRRIQEFTRVRSDSSAFVLMDINQVISDSVEFTRTRWKEEAEAWGRP
;
A
#
# COMPACT_ATOMS: atom_id res chain seq x y z
N HIS A 1 88.09 92.60 -37.84
CA HIS A 1 87.52 92.28 -36.51
C HIS A 1 86.05 92.60 -36.48
N VAL A 2 85.17 91.58 -36.57
CA VAL A 2 83.71 91.77 -36.49
C VAL A 2 83.28 91.60 -35.04
N LYS A 3 82.56 92.58 -34.49
CA LYS A 3 82.01 92.57 -33.13
C LYS A 3 80.66 91.85 -33.13
N TRP A 4 80.52 90.84 -32.28
CA TRP A 4 79.24 90.21 -31.96
C TRP A 4 78.51 91.02 -30.90
N GLY A 5 77.21 91.27 -31.11
CA GLY A 5 76.29 91.83 -30.12
C GLY A 5 75.19 90.83 -29.80
N PHE A 6 74.62 90.90 -28.58
CA PHE A 6 73.56 90.01 -28.13
C PHE A 6 72.24 90.79 -27.99
N VAL A 7 71.15 90.25 -28.53
CA VAL A 7 69.78 90.74 -28.31
C VAL A 7 69.17 89.97 -27.15
N ARG A 8 68.61 90.68 -26.16
CA ARG A 8 67.94 90.07 -25.00
C ARG A 8 66.43 90.26 -25.13
N ILE A 9 65.71 89.19 -25.48
CA ILE A 9 64.24 89.18 -25.55
C ILE A 9 63.69 88.81 -24.17
N GLY A 10 63.07 89.77 -23.48
CA GLY A 10 62.40 89.52 -22.20
C GLY A 10 60.96 89.05 -22.42
N PHE A 11 60.69 87.75 -22.31
CA PHE A 11 59.31 87.26 -22.26
C PHE A 11 58.67 87.61 -20.91
N SER A 12 57.48 88.20 -20.93
CA SER A 12 56.71 88.47 -19.71
C SER A 12 56.30 87.16 -19.05
N LYS A 13 56.99 86.78 -17.98
CA LYS A 13 56.70 85.57 -17.16
C LYS A 13 55.26 85.56 -16.61
N GLY A 14 54.62 86.73 -16.49
CA GLY A 14 53.25 86.85 -16.00
C GLY A 14 52.21 86.23 -16.94
N LYS A 15 52.34 86.47 -18.26
CA LYS A 15 51.43 85.89 -19.26
C LYS A 15 51.58 84.36 -19.33
N LEU A 16 52.81 83.87 -19.36
CA LEU A 16 53.10 82.42 -19.38
C LEU A 16 52.60 81.70 -18.12
N LYS A 17 52.80 82.28 -16.92
CA LYS A 17 52.29 81.70 -15.67
C LYS A 17 50.76 81.68 -15.60
N ALA A 18 50.10 82.73 -16.10
CA ALA A 18 48.64 82.77 -16.15
C ALA A 18 48.07 81.73 -17.13
N GLU A 19 48.72 81.54 -18.29
CA GLU A 19 48.38 80.49 -19.25
C GLU A 19 48.48 79.08 -18.64
N ILE A 20 49.60 78.79 -17.97
CA ILE A 20 49.83 77.52 -17.27
C ILE A 20 48.79 77.30 -16.17
N ALA A 21 48.46 78.34 -15.40
CA ALA A 21 47.45 78.25 -14.35
C ALA A 21 46.05 77.94 -14.91
N ARG A 22 45.67 78.54 -16.05
CA ARG A 22 44.41 78.24 -16.75
C ARG A 22 44.35 76.78 -17.21
N HIS A 23 45.39 76.28 -17.87
CA HIS A 23 45.42 74.88 -18.32
C HIS A 23 45.37 73.90 -17.14
N ARG A 24 46.05 74.20 -16.02
CA ARG A 24 45.97 73.38 -14.81
C ARG A 24 44.56 73.32 -14.24
N SER A 25 43.86 74.46 -14.19
CA SER A 25 42.46 74.51 -13.74
C SER A 25 41.54 73.68 -14.64
N ASN A 26 41.71 73.76 -15.97
CA ASN A 26 40.92 72.98 -16.91
C ASN A 26 41.14 71.48 -16.75
N LEU A 27 42.38 71.03 -16.52
CA LEU A 27 42.69 69.62 -16.26
C LEU A 27 42.01 69.11 -14.97
N VAL A 28 42.02 69.92 -13.91
CA VAL A 28 41.34 69.57 -12.65
C VAL A 28 39.83 69.44 -12.86
N ILE A 29 39.22 70.39 -13.58
CA ILE A 29 37.79 70.34 -13.89
C ILE A 29 37.46 69.10 -14.73
N LEU A 30 38.25 68.79 -15.77
CA LEU A 30 38.07 67.59 -16.59
C LEU A 30 38.18 66.31 -15.76
N ALA A 31 39.16 66.23 -14.87
CA ALA A 31 39.32 65.08 -13.98
C ALA A 31 38.12 64.91 -13.04
N LEU A 32 37.62 66.00 -12.46
CA LEU A 32 36.43 65.97 -11.60
C LEU A 32 35.18 65.53 -12.37
N VAL A 33 34.99 66.04 -13.60
CA VAL A 33 33.88 65.62 -14.46
C VAL A 33 33.99 64.14 -14.83
N ALA A 34 35.18 63.66 -15.16
CA ALA A 34 35.40 62.24 -15.48
C ALA A 34 35.07 61.33 -14.28
N VAL A 35 35.49 61.71 -13.06
CA VAL A 35 35.16 60.97 -11.84
C VAL A 35 33.65 60.96 -11.59
N LEU A 36 32.99 62.11 -11.76
CA LEU A 36 31.54 62.22 -11.60
C LEU A 36 30.80 61.32 -12.60
N LEU A 37 31.19 61.37 -13.89
CA LEU A 37 30.61 60.54 -14.93
C LEU A 37 30.83 59.05 -14.67
N ALA A 38 32.03 58.65 -14.24
CA ALA A 38 32.32 57.27 -13.88
C ALA A 38 31.47 56.80 -12.69
N GLY A 39 31.27 57.65 -11.68
CA GLY A 39 30.38 57.36 -10.55
C GLY A 39 28.93 57.15 -11.00
N VAL A 40 28.40 58.06 -11.83
CA VAL A 40 27.04 57.95 -12.38
C VAL A 40 26.89 56.69 -13.25
N ALA A 41 27.84 56.41 -14.14
CA ALA A 41 27.82 55.22 -14.97
C ALA A 41 27.87 53.93 -14.14
N ALA A 42 28.69 53.89 -13.08
CA ALA A 42 28.75 52.76 -12.16
C ALA A 42 27.42 52.51 -11.45
N THR A 43 26.75 53.57 -10.97
CA THR A 43 25.43 53.42 -10.33
C THR A 43 24.37 52.92 -11.31
N LEU A 44 24.37 53.41 -12.56
CA LEU A 44 23.42 52.97 -13.58
C LEU A 44 23.61 51.50 -13.98
N LEU A 45 24.86 51.06 -14.16
CA LEU A 45 25.16 49.66 -14.48
C LEU A 45 24.83 48.72 -13.32
N ALA A 46 25.08 49.13 -12.07
CA ALA A 46 24.71 48.34 -10.90
C ALA A 46 23.19 48.11 -10.82
N GLU A 47 22.39 49.14 -11.12
CA GLU A 47 20.93 49.02 -11.14
C GLU A 47 20.43 48.18 -12.32
N ARG A 48 21.02 48.33 -13.52
CA ARG A 48 20.60 47.58 -14.70
C ARG A 48 21.00 46.10 -14.69
N ILE A 49 22.14 45.74 -14.11
CA ILE A 49 22.69 44.38 -14.23
C ILE A 49 22.65 43.65 -12.90
N SER A 50 23.25 44.24 -11.85
CA SER A 50 23.42 43.53 -10.57
C SER A 50 22.11 43.29 -9.83
N GLY A 51 21.14 44.21 -9.94
CA GLY A 51 19.81 44.08 -9.35
C GLY A 51 19.05 42.83 -9.87
N PRO A 52 18.77 42.74 -11.18
CA PRO A 52 18.14 41.56 -11.78
C PRO A 52 18.86 40.24 -11.51
N LEU A 53 20.20 40.22 -11.61
CA LEU A 53 20.98 39.01 -11.39
C LEU A 53 20.89 38.51 -9.94
N ARG A 54 20.81 39.43 -8.96
CA ARG A 54 20.60 39.08 -7.55
C ARG A 54 19.21 38.46 -7.34
N LYS A 55 18.17 38.94 -8.01
CA LYS A 55 16.82 38.36 -7.95
C LYS A 55 16.77 36.94 -8.54
N LEU A 56 17.40 36.74 -9.70
CA LEU A 56 17.54 35.41 -10.32
C LEU A 56 18.23 34.44 -9.35
N THR A 57 19.35 34.86 -8.76
CA THR A 57 20.10 34.05 -7.78
C THR A 57 19.25 33.68 -6.56
N GLN A 58 18.49 34.63 -6.01
CA GLN A 58 17.62 34.38 -4.86
C GLN A 58 16.49 33.40 -5.19
N SER A 59 15.91 33.52 -6.38
CA SER A 59 14.85 32.63 -6.86
C SER A 59 15.37 31.21 -7.09
N ALA A 60 16.56 31.06 -7.68
CA ALA A 60 17.22 29.77 -7.82
C ALA A 60 17.48 29.09 -6.46
N LEU A 61 17.88 29.86 -5.44
CA LEU A 61 18.05 29.35 -4.08
C LEU A 61 16.70 28.92 -3.45
N ALA A 62 15.62 29.66 -3.68
CA ALA A 62 14.28 29.28 -3.21
C ALA A 62 13.78 27.99 -3.86
N ILE A 63 13.97 27.86 -5.18
CA ILE A 63 13.65 26.65 -5.96
C ILE A 63 14.46 25.45 -5.48
N SER A 64 15.75 25.62 -5.21
CA SER A 64 16.60 24.58 -4.64
C SER A 64 16.10 24.08 -3.27
N LYS A 65 15.43 24.94 -2.50
CA LYS A 65 14.77 24.59 -1.22
C LYS A 65 13.37 24.00 -1.40
N GLY A 66 12.89 23.86 -2.64
CA GLY A 66 11.60 23.26 -2.99
C GLY A 66 10.46 24.23 -3.23
N ASP A 67 10.70 25.54 -3.21
CA ASP A 67 9.69 26.55 -3.55
C ASP A 67 9.67 26.81 -5.06
N LEU A 68 8.81 26.06 -5.76
CA LEU A 68 8.58 26.18 -7.22
C LEU A 68 7.41 27.12 -7.58
N GLN A 69 6.90 27.90 -6.62
CA GLN A 69 5.76 28.80 -6.85
C GLN A 69 6.17 30.19 -7.34
N GLN A 70 7.45 30.53 -7.23
CA GLN A 70 7.94 31.86 -7.58
C GLN A 70 8.12 31.99 -9.08
N GLU A 71 7.50 33.02 -9.66
CA GLU A 71 7.72 33.45 -11.03
C GLU A 71 8.65 34.67 -11.05
N ILE A 72 9.62 34.65 -11.96
CA ILE A 72 10.57 35.73 -12.12
C ILE A 72 10.04 36.66 -13.20
N SER A 73 9.41 37.77 -12.80
CA SER A 73 8.96 38.81 -13.71
C SER A 73 10.03 39.91 -13.80
N LEU A 74 10.84 39.86 -14.86
CA LEU A 74 11.85 40.87 -15.20
C LEU A 74 11.51 41.42 -16.59
N HIS A 75 11.58 42.73 -16.75
CA HIS A 75 11.36 43.43 -18.03
C HIS A 75 12.55 44.38 -18.24
N THR A 76 13.66 43.84 -18.68
CA THR A 76 14.92 44.60 -18.91
C THR A 76 15.16 44.91 -20.38
N GLY A 77 14.45 44.22 -21.29
CA GLY A 77 14.55 44.38 -22.74
C GLY A 77 15.86 43.88 -23.33
N ASP A 78 16.56 43.00 -22.62
CA ASP A 78 17.91 42.51 -22.92
C ASP A 78 18.04 41.00 -22.62
N GLU A 79 19.25 40.47 -22.73
CA GLU A 79 19.55 39.04 -22.51
C GLU A 79 19.21 38.56 -21.10
N ILE A 80 19.05 39.46 -20.12
CA ILE A 80 18.65 39.11 -18.76
C ILE A 80 17.16 38.75 -18.71
N GLU A 81 16.33 39.38 -19.55
CA GLU A 81 14.91 39.03 -19.69
C GLU A 81 14.77 37.64 -20.33
N GLU A 82 15.51 37.37 -21.41
CA GLU A 82 15.52 36.04 -22.05
C GLU A 82 15.97 34.93 -21.08
N LEU A 83 16.98 35.21 -20.25
CA LEU A 83 17.42 34.29 -19.20
C LEU A 83 16.33 34.04 -18.15
N ALA A 84 15.60 35.09 -17.74
CA ALA A 84 14.51 34.98 -16.79
C ALA A 84 13.34 34.14 -17.35
N GLU A 85 12.98 34.34 -18.61
CA GLU A 85 11.96 33.54 -19.30
C GLU A 85 12.36 32.07 -19.40
N THR A 86 13.60 31.79 -19.80
CA THR A 86 14.14 30.43 -19.88
C THR A 86 14.13 29.75 -18.51
N PHE A 87 14.47 30.50 -17.46
CA PHE A 87 14.45 30.03 -16.08
C PHE A 87 13.03 29.72 -15.60
N ASN A 88 12.05 30.57 -15.92
CA ASN A 88 10.63 30.32 -15.62
C ASN A 88 10.13 29.05 -16.33
N LYS A 89 10.51 28.85 -17.59
CA LYS A 89 10.15 27.62 -18.34
C LYS A 89 10.68 26.36 -17.66
N MET A 90 11.97 26.36 -17.28
CA MET A 90 12.59 25.24 -16.55
C MET A 90 11.87 24.97 -15.22
N THR A 91 11.55 26.02 -14.47
CA THR A 91 10.83 25.90 -13.18
C THR A 91 9.43 25.34 -13.37
N GLY A 92 8.74 25.75 -14.44
CA GLY A 92 7.43 25.20 -14.83
C GLY A 92 7.50 23.71 -15.16
N GLU A 93 8.50 23.28 -15.94
CA GLU A 93 8.73 21.86 -16.25
C GLU A 93 9.04 21.05 -14.99
N LEU A 94 9.88 21.57 -14.08
CA LEU A 94 10.16 20.92 -12.80
C LEU A 94 8.91 20.77 -11.94
N LYS A 95 8.04 21.78 -11.90
CA LYS A 95 6.77 21.74 -11.17
C LYS A 95 5.84 20.67 -11.74
N LEU A 96 5.67 20.63 -13.07
CA LEU A 96 4.87 19.62 -13.75
C LEU A 96 5.39 18.20 -13.47
N ASN A 97 6.69 17.98 -13.60
CA ASN A 97 7.31 16.68 -13.31
C ASN A 97 7.12 16.27 -11.86
N ARG A 98 7.24 17.20 -10.91
CA ARG A 98 7.01 16.92 -9.48
C ARG A 98 5.56 16.55 -9.19
N ASP A 99 4.61 17.24 -9.81
CA ASP A 99 3.18 16.95 -9.66
C ASP A 99 2.81 15.60 -10.28
N GLU A 100 3.40 15.26 -11.43
CA GLU A 100 3.25 13.94 -12.04
C GLU A 100 3.84 12.84 -11.16
N GLN A 101 5.06 13.02 -10.65
CA GLN A 101 5.67 12.09 -9.70
C GLN A 101 4.78 11.86 -8.47
N LYS A 102 4.19 12.94 -7.91
CA LYS A 102 3.27 12.83 -6.77
C LYS A 102 2.04 11.99 -7.11
N LYS A 103 1.44 12.19 -8.30
CA LYS A 103 0.31 11.38 -8.78
C LYS A 103 0.69 9.91 -8.95
N LEU A 104 1.87 9.62 -9.50
CA LEU A 104 2.37 8.25 -9.67
C LEU A 104 2.58 7.56 -8.32
N ILE A 105 3.17 8.24 -7.34
CA ILE A 105 3.35 7.71 -5.98
C ILE A 105 1.98 7.39 -5.35
N GLN A 106 0.99 8.27 -5.52
CA GLN A 106 -0.36 8.04 -5.02
C GLN A 106 -1.01 6.81 -5.66
N LYS A 107 -0.95 6.68 -7.00
CA LYS A 107 -1.45 5.50 -7.72
C LYS A 107 -0.74 4.21 -7.29
N LEU A 108 0.58 4.27 -7.10
CA LEU A 108 1.37 3.11 -6.66
C LEU A 108 0.98 2.68 -5.24
N SER A 109 0.74 3.65 -4.35
CA SER A 109 0.28 3.38 -2.98
C SER A 109 -1.10 2.74 -2.97
N GLU A 110 -2.03 3.25 -3.80
CA GLU A 110 -3.37 2.68 -3.95
C GLU A 110 -3.33 1.26 -4.51
N ASN A 111 -2.59 1.03 -5.59
CA ASN A 111 -2.42 -0.31 -6.17
C ASN A 111 -1.81 -1.29 -5.17
N ASN A 112 -0.79 -0.88 -4.41
CA ASN A 112 -0.23 -1.73 -3.35
C ASN A 112 -1.25 -2.07 -2.28
N ARG A 113 -2.13 -1.14 -1.91
CA ARG A 113 -3.22 -1.40 -0.95
C ARG A 113 -4.19 -2.43 -1.49
N LEU A 114 -4.63 -2.29 -2.75
CA LEU A 114 -5.54 -3.24 -3.40
C LEU A 114 -4.90 -4.62 -3.55
N LEU A 115 -3.64 -4.69 -3.98
CA LEU A 115 -2.91 -5.96 -4.09
C LEU A 115 -2.79 -6.66 -2.74
N LYS A 116 -2.51 -5.94 -1.65
CA LYS A 116 -2.48 -6.53 -0.31
C LYS A 116 -3.84 -7.09 0.12
N GLN A 117 -4.93 -6.41 -0.23
CA GLN A 117 -6.28 -6.91 0.04
C GLN A 117 -6.57 -8.18 -0.76
N GLU A 118 -6.23 -8.19 -2.04
CA GLU A 118 -6.41 -9.35 -2.92
C GLU A 118 -5.61 -10.57 -2.43
N ILE A 119 -4.35 -10.37 -2.02
CA ILE A 119 -3.51 -11.43 -1.44
C ILE A 119 -4.16 -11.99 -0.17
N ALA A 120 -4.61 -11.12 0.75
CA ALA A 120 -5.24 -11.58 1.98
C ALA A 120 -6.54 -12.36 1.72
N THR A 121 -7.37 -11.91 0.78
CA THR A 121 -8.59 -12.63 0.38
C THR A 121 -8.25 -13.98 -0.25
N ARG A 122 -7.23 -14.03 -1.10
CA ARG A 122 -6.78 -15.27 -1.72
C ARG A 122 -6.24 -16.27 -0.69
N GLU A 123 -5.43 -15.83 0.27
CA GLU A 123 -4.93 -16.68 1.35
C GLU A 123 -6.08 -17.29 2.17
N GLN A 124 -7.12 -16.49 2.48
CA GLN A 124 -8.32 -16.99 3.17
C GLN A 124 -9.08 -18.04 2.35
N LEU A 125 -9.25 -17.81 1.05
CA LEU A 125 -9.90 -18.78 0.15
C LEU A 125 -9.09 -20.07 0.02
N GLU A 126 -7.77 -19.98 -0.06
CA GLU A 126 -6.88 -21.15 -0.10
C GLU A 126 -6.98 -21.97 1.19
N GLU A 127 -6.99 -21.33 2.37
CA GLU A 127 -7.22 -22.03 3.65
C GLU A 127 -8.59 -22.71 3.70
N GLU A 128 -9.64 -22.04 3.22
CA GLU A 128 -10.99 -22.61 3.16
C GLU A 128 -11.05 -23.81 2.20
N LEU A 129 -10.41 -23.72 1.03
CA LEU A 129 -10.30 -24.83 0.09
C LEU A 129 -9.57 -26.03 0.69
N ILE A 130 -8.43 -25.80 1.35
CA ILE A 130 -7.68 -26.86 2.04
C ILE A 130 -8.57 -27.52 3.11
N LYS A 131 -9.37 -26.74 3.84
CA LYS A 131 -10.29 -27.28 4.85
C LYS A 131 -11.38 -28.14 4.20
N VAL A 132 -11.95 -27.69 3.09
CA VAL A 132 -12.95 -28.45 2.31
C VAL A 132 -12.35 -29.74 1.76
N GLU A 133 -11.14 -29.69 1.19
CA GLU A 133 -10.44 -30.85 0.64
C GLU A 133 -10.15 -31.89 1.72
N ARG A 134 -9.63 -31.46 2.89
CA ARG A 134 -9.40 -32.34 4.05
C ARG A 134 -10.68 -33.03 4.51
N LEU A 135 -11.78 -32.30 4.59
CA LEU A 135 -13.08 -32.86 4.96
C LEU A 135 -13.61 -33.83 3.89
N SER A 136 -13.39 -33.52 2.60
CA SER A 136 -13.77 -34.40 1.49
C SER A 136 -13.00 -35.71 1.53
N ALA A 137 -11.66 -35.66 1.66
CA ALA A 137 -10.82 -36.84 1.78
C ALA A 137 -11.18 -37.68 3.00
N LEU A 138 -11.47 -37.03 4.14
CA LEU A 138 -11.93 -37.71 5.35
C LEU A 138 -13.28 -38.41 5.13
N GLY A 139 -14.22 -37.78 4.40
CA GLY A 139 -15.51 -38.37 4.06
C GLY A 139 -15.41 -39.56 3.11
N GLU A 140 -14.59 -39.45 2.06
CA GLU A 140 -14.33 -40.55 1.12
C GLU A 140 -13.66 -41.74 1.80
N MET A 141 -12.62 -41.49 2.60
CA MET A 141 -11.97 -42.53 3.39
C MET A 141 -12.93 -43.15 4.41
N SER A 142 -13.74 -42.35 5.12
CA SER A 142 -14.66 -42.88 6.12
C SER A 142 -15.80 -43.68 5.51
N GLY A 143 -16.25 -43.39 4.29
CA GLY A 143 -17.26 -44.20 3.60
C GLY A 143 -16.74 -45.59 3.22
N GLY A 144 -15.63 -45.63 2.48
CA GLY A 144 -15.05 -46.89 1.97
C GLY A 144 -14.40 -47.73 3.08
N VAL A 145 -13.55 -47.12 3.90
CA VAL A 145 -12.81 -47.83 4.97
C VAL A 145 -13.77 -48.35 6.04
N ALA A 146 -14.79 -47.57 6.44
CA ALA A 146 -15.72 -48.04 7.45
C ALA A 146 -16.60 -49.19 6.97
N HIS A 147 -16.95 -49.22 5.68
CA HIS A 147 -17.63 -50.37 5.09
C HIS A 147 -16.78 -51.64 5.23
N ASP A 148 -15.48 -51.55 4.92
CA ASP A 148 -14.56 -52.68 5.03
C ASP A 148 -14.33 -53.13 6.48
N PHE A 149 -14.22 -52.19 7.42
CA PHE A 149 -14.15 -52.49 8.85
C PHE A 149 -15.42 -53.19 9.35
N ASN A 150 -16.59 -52.69 8.97
CA ASN A 150 -17.86 -53.32 9.34
C ASN A 150 -17.98 -54.74 8.78
N ASN A 151 -17.44 -55.00 7.58
CA ASN A 151 -17.40 -56.36 7.03
C ASN A 151 -16.51 -57.30 7.86
N ILE A 152 -15.32 -56.84 8.26
CA ILE A 152 -14.40 -57.64 9.09
C ILE A 152 -15.00 -57.87 10.48
N LEU A 153 -15.49 -56.81 11.12
CA LEU A 153 -16.10 -56.88 12.45
C LEU A 153 -17.36 -57.74 12.44
N GLY A 154 -18.19 -57.66 11.40
CA GLY A 154 -19.35 -58.52 11.22
C GLY A 154 -18.98 -60.00 11.10
N ALA A 155 -17.90 -60.32 10.39
CA ALA A 155 -17.41 -61.70 10.30
C ALA A 155 -16.86 -62.23 11.65
N VAL A 156 -16.11 -61.40 12.38
CA VAL A 156 -15.58 -61.73 13.72
C VAL A 156 -16.73 -61.92 14.71
N LEU A 157 -17.67 -60.97 14.73
CA LEU A 157 -18.85 -60.98 15.59
C LEU A 157 -19.73 -62.21 15.32
N GLY A 158 -20.03 -62.48 14.04
CA GLY A 158 -20.84 -63.63 13.66
C GLY A 158 -20.19 -64.97 14.06
N ARG A 159 -18.87 -65.10 13.91
CA ARG A 159 -18.16 -66.31 14.38
C ARG A 159 -18.14 -66.42 15.90
N ALA A 160 -17.91 -65.31 16.61
CA ALA A 160 -17.94 -65.30 18.08
C ALA A 160 -19.31 -65.74 18.60
N GLN A 161 -20.40 -65.19 18.04
CA GLN A 161 -21.76 -65.55 18.40
C GLN A 161 -22.09 -67.02 18.13
N LEU A 162 -21.70 -67.56 16.97
CA LEU A 162 -21.88 -68.99 16.67
C LEU A 162 -21.07 -69.92 17.59
N LEU A 163 -19.91 -69.47 18.09
CA LEU A 163 -19.12 -70.22 19.06
C LEU A 163 -19.74 -70.16 20.46
N LEU A 164 -20.30 -69.01 20.88
CA LEU A 164 -21.05 -68.87 22.13
C LEU A 164 -22.29 -69.77 22.20
N GLU A 165 -22.89 -70.09 21.06
CA GLU A 165 -24.02 -71.01 20.97
C GLU A 165 -23.61 -72.49 21.12
N LYS A 166 -22.34 -72.83 20.87
CA LYS A 166 -21.85 -74.22 20.79
C LYS A 166 -20.90 -74.63 21.93
N VAL A 167 -20.41 -73.69 22.72
CA VAL A 167 -19.41 -73.93 23.76
C VAL A 167 -20.02 -73.74 25.14
N ASP A 168 -19.96 -74.81 25.95
CA ASP A 168 -20.43 -74.83 27.34
C ASP A 168 -19.32 -74.61 28.37
N ASP A 169 -18.03 -74.74 27.98
CA ASP A 169 -16.92 -74.51 28.90
C ASP A 169 -16.89 -73.04 29.34
N PRO A 170 -17.07 -72.74 30.65
CA PRO A 170 -17.18 -71.37 31.15
C PRO A 170 -15.96 -70.50 30.83
N LYS A 171 -14.74 -71.08 30.83
CA LYS A 171 -13.51 -70.32 30.59
C LYS A 171 -13.34 -69.97 29.12
N ILE A 172 -13.73 -70.87 28.22
CA ILE A 172 -13.68 -70.62 26.78
C ILE A 172 -14.78 -69.62 26.41
N ARG A 173 -15.96 -69.75 27.01
CA ARG A 173 -17.09 -68.83 26.83
C ARG A 173 -16.71 -67.39 27.20
N GLU A 174 -16.11 -67.18 28.37
CA GLU A 174 -15.63 -65.86 28.83
C GLU A 174 -14.67 -65.23 27.81
N GLY A 175 -13.74 -66.03 27.26
CA GLY A 175 -12.82 -65.55 26.21
C GLY A 175 -13.53 -65.12 24.92
N ILE A 176 -14.59 -65.82 24.51
CA ILE A 176 -15.37 -65.46 23.31
C ILE A 176 -16.24 -64.22 23.57
N GLU A 177 -16.79 -64.04 24.77
CA GLU A 177 -17.53 -62.83 25.16
C GLU A 177 -16.65 -61.58 25.11
N ILE A 178 -15.37 -61.70 25.49
CA ILE A 178 -14.40 -60.60 25.35
C ILE A 178 -14.18 -60.24 23.86
N ILE A 179 -14.09 -61.23 22.98
CA ILE A 179 -13.95 -61.01 21.52
C ILE A 179 -15.20 -60.36 20.94
N GLU A 180 -16.39 -60.85 21.31
CA GLU A 180 -17.68 -60.27 20.91
C GLU A 180 -17.76 -58.80 21.32
N LYS A 181 -17.48 -58.51 22.60
CA LYS A 181 -17.51 -57.14 23.13
C LYS A 181 -16.52 -56.24 22.40
N ALA A 182 -15.30 -56.71 22.16
CA ALA A 182 -14.29 -55.93 21.42
C ALA A 182 -14.74 -55.65 19.97
N ALA A 183 -15.41 -56.60 19.31
CA ALA A 183 -15.94 -56.40 17.96
C ALA A 183 -17.10 -55.39 17.94
N LEU A 184 -18.00 -55.43 18.93
CA LEU A 184 -19.10 -54.47 19.09
C LEU A 184 -18.58 -53.05 19.38
N ASP A 185 -17.62 -52.91 20.30
CA ASP A 185 -16.99 -51.63 20.63
C ASP A 185 -16.27 -51.02 19.41
N GLY A 186 -15.61 -51.88 18.61
CA GLY A 186 -15.01 -51.50 17.34
C GLY A 186 -16.04 -51.00 16.32
N ALA A 187 -17.16 -51.70 16.19
CA ALA A 187 -18.23 -51.34 15.25
C ALA A 187 -18.87 -50.00 15.63
N GLU A 188 -19.09 -49.76 16.93
CA GLU A 188 -19.63 -48.50 17.42
C GLU A 188 -18.65 -47.33 17.20
N THR A 189 -17.35 -47.56 17.34
CA THR A 189 -16.32 -46.55 17.05
C THR A 189 -16.33 -46.15 15.57
N VAL A 190 -16.41 -47.15 14.68
CA VAL A 190 -16.49 -46.94 13.23
C VAL A 190 -17.78 -46.19 12.86
N ARG A 191 -18.91 -46.52 13.49
CA ARG A 191 -20.20 -45.83 13.30
C ARG A 191 -20.12 -44.34 13.63
N ARG A 192 -19.47 -43.96 14.74
CA ARG A 192 -19.30 -42.54 15.12
C ARG A 192 -18.45 -41.74 14.12
N ILE A 193 -17.42 -42.36 13.55
CA ILE A 193 -16.59 -41.75 12.50
C ILE A 193 -17.42 -41.55 11.21
N GLN A 194 -18.25 -42.52 10.85
CA GLN A 194 -19.19 -42.39 9.73
C GLN A 194 -20.23 -41.28 9.98
N GLU A 195 -20.83 -41.21 11.17
CA GLU A 195 -21.82 -40.18 11.51
C GLU A 195 -21.23 -38.76 11.46
N PHE A 196 -19.99 -38.59 11.92
CA PHE A 196 -19.28 -37.30 11.84
C PHE A 196 -19.01 -36.85 10.39
N THR A 197 -18.78 -37.80 9.48
CA THR A 197 -18.43 -37.52 8.08
C THR A 197 -19.64 -37.51 7.14
N ARG A 198 -20.76 -38.13 7.53
CA ARG A 198 -21.99 -38.24 6.75
C ARG A 198 -22.81 -36.94 6.68
N VAL A 199 -22.46 -35.91 7.45
CA VAL A 199 -23.15 -34.58 7.44
C VAL A 199 -23.17 -33.92 6.04
N ARG A 200 -22.43 -34.44 5.03
CA ARG A 200 -22.47 -33.93 3.65
C ARG A 200 -22.99 -34.90 2.58
N SER A 201 -23.20 -36.19 2.88
CA SER A 201 -23.62 -37.19 1.88
C SER A 201 -25.12 -37.46 1.84
N ASP A 202 -25.92 -36.93 2.77
CA ASP A 202 -27.38 -36.83 2.57
C ASP A 202 -27.69 -35.66 1.61
N SER A 203 -27.27 -35.84 0.36
CA SER A 203 -27.96 -35.30 -0.82
C SER A 203 -29.12 -36.22 -1.21
N SER A 204 -29.75 -36.89 -0.24
CA SER A 204 -31.12 -37.35 -0.45
C SER A 204 -31.92 -36.09 -0.73
N ALA A 205 -32.41 -35.97 -1.96
CA ALA A 205 -33.04 -34.77 -2.47
C ALA A 205 -34.00 -34.19 -1.42
N PHE A 206 -33.84 -32.91 -1.07
CA PHE A 206 -34.81 -32.21 -0.25
C PHE A 206 -36.20 -32.48 -0.83
N VAL A 207 -37.02 -33.26 -0.13
CA VAL A 207 -38.37 -33.58 -0.57
C VAL A 207 -39.27 -32.43 -0.13
N LEU A 208 -40.12 -31.93 -1.03
CA LEU A 208 -41.18 -31.00 -0.63
C LEU A 208 -42.05 -31.68 0.42
N MET A 209 -42.04 -31.13 1.62
CA MET A 209 -42.73 -31.68 2.78
C MET A 209 -43.75 -30.64 3.26
N ASP A 210 -44.98 -31.07 3.51
CA ASP A 210 -46.00 -30.21 4.09
C ASP A 210 -45.72 -30.02 5.58
N ILE A 211 -45.30 -28.82 5.96
CA ILE A 211 -44.99 -28.45 7.33
C ILE A 211 -46.18 -28.70 8.27
N ASN A 212 -47.42 -28.52 7.78
CA ASN A 212 -48.61 -28.77 8.59
C ASN A 212 -48.74 -30.25 8.93
N GLN A 213 -48.40 -31.14 8.01
CA GLN A 213 -48.41 -32.58 8.25
C GLN A 213 -47.34 -32.97 9.26
N VAL A 214 -46.11 -32.44 9.14
CA VAL A 214 -45.02 -32.71 10.11
C VAL A 214 -45.38 -32.23 11.51
N ILE A 215 -45.99 -31.06 11.63
CA ILE A 215 -46.47 -30.52 12.91
C ILE A 215 -47.57 -31.40 13.48
N SER A 216 -48.55 -31.80 12.66
CA SER A 216 -49.65 -32.68 13.08
C SER A 216 -49.12 -34.02 13.59
N ASP A 217 -48.23 -34.66 12.84
CA ASP A 217 -47.63 -35.94 13.20
C ASP A 217 -46.79 -35.83 14.47
N SER A 218 -46.04 -34.73 14.64
CA SER A 218 -45.25 -34.48 15.86
C SER A 218 -46.14 -34.28 17.10
N VAL A 219 -47.25 -33.55 16.95
CA VAL A 219 -48.24 -33.35 18.01
C VAL A 219 -48.96 -34.65 18.34
N GLU A 220 -49.23 -35.51 17.35
CA GLU A 220 -49.85 -36.82 17.56
C GLU A 220 -48.90 -37.81 18.23
N PHE A 221 -47.62 -37.82 17.83
CA PHE A 221 -46.62 -38.73 18.40
C PHE A 221 -46.27 -38.38 19.85
N THR A 222 -46.26 -37.09 20.18
CA THR A 222 -46.13 -36.62 21.55
C THR A 222 -47.45 -36.73 22.31
N ARG A 223 -48.57 -37.03 21.61
CA ARG A 223 -49.90 -37.00 22.18
C ARG A 223 -50.08 -38.01 23.31
N THR A 224 -49.43 -39.15 23.19
CA THR A 224 -49.54 -40.23 24.17
C THR A 224 -48.85 -39.85 25.47
N ARG A 225 -47.66 -39.22 25.41
CA ARG A 225 -46.85 -38.92 26.61
C ARG A 225 -47.44 -37.85 27.52
N TRP A 226 -47.78 -36.69 26.98
CA TRP A 226 -48.42 -35.62 27.76
C TRP A 226 -49.86 -35.96 28.22
N LYS A 227 -50.56 -36.91 27.56
CA LYS A 227 -51.90 -37.36 27.95
C LYS A 227 -51.81 -38.35 29.11
N GLU A 228 -50.87 -39.30 29.05
CA GLU A 228 -50.54 -40.17 30.17
C GLU A 228 -50.01 -39.37 31.38
N GLU A 229 -49.19 -38.34 31.16
CA GLU A 229 -48.73 -37.43 32.21
C GLU A 229 -49.85 -36.54 32.79
N ALA A 230 -50.81 -36.08 31.97
CA ALA A 230 -51.96 -35.30 32.43
C ALA A 230 -52.94 -36.16 33.26
N GLU A 231 -53.25 -37.38 32.80
CA GLU A 231 -54.09 -38.34 33.51
C GLU A 231 -53.45 -38.77 34.84
N ALA A 232 -52.12 -38.93 34.89
CA ALA A 232 -51.38 -39.22 36.13
C ALA A 232 -51.42 -38.07 37.16
N TRP A 233 -51.60 -36.82 36.71
CA TRP A 233 -51.72 -35.64 37.57
C TRP A 233 -53.17 -35.27 37.92
N GLY A 234 -54.14 -36.11 37.54
CA GLY A 234 -55.55 -35.95 37.92
C GLY A 234 -56.24 -34.73 37.29
N ARG A 235 -55.76 -34.28 36.13
CA ARG A 235 -56.47 -33.29 35.30
C ARG A 235 -56.86 -33.96 33.98
N PRO A 236 -58.07 -33.70 33.46
CA PRO A 236 -58.47 -34.22 32.15
C PRO A 236 -57.54 -33.74 31.04
#